data_AF-A0A497L0W3-F1
#
_entry.id   AF-A0A497L0W3-F1
#
_cell.length_a   1.000
_cell.length_b   1.000
_cell.length_c   1.000
_cell.angle_alpha   90.00
_cell.angle_beta   90.00
_cell.angle_gamma   90.00
#
_symmetry.space_group_name_H-M   'P 1'
#
loop_
_entity.id
_entity.type
_entity.pdbx_description
1 polymer ?
#
loop_
_entity_poly.entity_id
_entity_poly.type
_entity_poly.pdbx_seq_one_letter_code
_entity_poly.pdbx_strand_id
1 'polypeptide(L)'
;MDQDEGVADKRNARPHRMFTPRELSLIIILSALGGAVSVPIGYAGNLLKTIPLLPFGTPQILSGLHVIWILLAGTLVKKTGSSTIAGILKGLIEVTLFSYHGILVLLISTAQGVTMDLVLAALGRKNVFSLCLASGLSSSSNVIVLKLTFLRHLPLPLFFSMYAFSFVSGVLFAGYLAKRALDVAGPLMGGG
;
A
#
# COMPACT_ATOMS: atom_id res chain seq x y z
N MET A 1 -55.80 28.25 15.82
CA MET A 1 -55.98 28.43 14.37
C MET A 1 -54.82 29.19 13.80
N ASP A 2 -53.79 28.62 13.21
CA ASP A 2 -53.20 27.27 13.09
C ASP A 2 -52.22 27.42 11.91
N GLN A 3 -51.14 26.61 11.91
CA GLN A 3 -50.14 26.39 10.85
C GLN A 3 -49.04 27.47 10.74
N ASP A 4 -47.80 27.24 11.19
CA ASP A 4 -46.85 26.15 10.87
C ASP A 4 -46.58 26.04 9.37
N GLU A 5 -45.38 26.43 8.95
CA GLU A 5 -44.55 25.86 7.88
C GLU A 5 -43.31 26.77 7.74
N GLY A 6 -42.07 26.36 8.04
CA GLY A 6 -41.48 25.06 7.76
C GLY A 6 -40.71 25.13 6.43
N VAL A 7 -39.62 25.91 6.35
CA VAL A 7 -38.69 25.83 5.21
C VAL A 7 -37.36 25.26 5.70
N ALA A 8 -37.22 23.98 5.39
CA ALA A 8 -36.19 23.05 5.82
C ALA A 8 -34.77 23.41 5.36
N ASP A 9 -33.84 23.37 6.33
CA ASP A 9 -32.38 23.29 6.17
C ASP A 9 -32.01 21.98 5.45
N LYS A 10 -31.89 22.00 4.12
CA LYS A 10 -31.32 20.89 3.33
C LYS A 10 -29.80 20.87 3.44
N ARG A 11 -29.25 20.66 4.64
CA ARG A 11 -27.86 20.21 4.79
C ARG A 11 -27.76 18.72 4.47
N ASN A 12 -27.66 18.42 3.19
CA ASN A 12 -27.17 17.14 2.68
C ASN A 12 -25.65 17.05 2.94
N ALA A 13 -25.26 17.01 4.21
CA ALA A 13 -23.92 16.64 4.62
C ALA A 13 -23.85 15.12 4.55
N ARG A 14 -23.41 14.58 3.42
CA ARG A 14 -22.92 13.20 3.35
C ARG A 14 -21.98 13.01 4.55
N PRO A 15 -22.22 12.07 5.48
CA PRO A 15 -21.37 11.94 6.65
C PRO A 15 -19.97 11.61 6.14
N HIS A 16 -19.08 12.60 6.19
CA HIS A 16 -17.66 12.37 5.97
C HIS A 16 -17.28 11.35 7.04
N ARG A 17 -16.89 10.15 6.61
CA ARG A 17 -16.77 8.97 7.47
C ARG A 17 -15.53 9.13 8.36
N MET A 18 -15.59 10.06 9.32
CA MET A 18 -14.47 10.52 10.14
C MET A 18 -13.71 9.32 10.68
N PHE A 19 -12.40 9.30 10.47
CA PHE A 19 -11.53 8.28 11.03
C PHE A 19 -11.62 8.31 12.55
N THR A 20 -11.87 7.16 13.16
CA THR A 20 -11.84 7.04 14.62
C THR A 20 -10.39 7.22 15.08
N PRO A 21 -10.11 7.80 16.27
CA PRO A 21 -8.74 7.95 16.76
C PRO A 21 -7.93 6.65 16.71
N ARG A 22 -8.56 5.51 17.04
CA ARG A 22 -7.96 4.17 16.92
C ARG A 22 -7.54 3.82 15.49
N GLU A 23 -8.39 4.13 14.50
CA GLU A 23 -8.10 3.88 13.09
C GLU A 23 -6.91 4.73 12.63
N LEU A 24 -6.88 6.01 13.02
CA LEU A 24 -5.80 6.92 12.68
C LEU A 24 -4.48 6.49 13.33
N SER A 25 -4.51 6.11 14.62
CA SER A 25 -3.33 5.57 15.31
C SER A 25 -2.80 4.31 14.63
N LEU A 26 -3.67 3.40 14.19
CA LEU A 26 -3.25 2.21 13.44
C LEU A 26 -2.55 2.59 12.13
N ILE A 27 -3.12 3.52 11.35
CA ILE A 27 -2.48 4.01 10.11
C ILE A 27 -1.09 4.58 10.42
N ILE A 28 -0.98 5.40 11.46
CA ILE A 28 0.28 6.05 11.84
C ILE A 28 1.31 4.99 12.26
N ILE A 29 0.95 4.07 13.15
CA ILE A 29 1.86 3.04 13.66
C ILE A 29 2.34 2.14 12.52
N LEU A 30 1.42 1.68 11.65
CA LEU A 30 1.78 0.82 10.51
C LEU A 30 2.64 1.56 9.50
N SER A 31 2.39 2.86 9.27
CA SER A 31 3.20 3.68 8.36
C SER A 31 4.59 3.94 8.92
N ALA A 32 4.69 4.23 10.22
CA ALA A 32 5.95 4.41 10.94
C ALA A 32 6.80 3.14 10.89
N LEU A 33 6.19 2.00 11.20
CA LEU A 33 6.85 0.70 11.15
C LEU A 33 7.28 0.35 9.72
N GLY A 34 6.39 0.57 8.74
CA GLY A 34 6.68 0.34 7.33
C GLY A 34 7.81 1.22 6.81
N GLY A 35 7.82 2.51 7.13
CA GLY A 35 8.87 3.45 6.75
C GLY A 35 10.23 3.10 7.37
N ALA A 36 10.25 2.82 8.67
CA ALA A 36 11.47 2.44 9.39
C ALA A 36 12.09 1.13 8.87
N VAL A 37 11.25 0.15 8.52
CA VAL A 37 11.69 -1.14 7.97
C VAL A 37 12.07 -1.05 6.50
N SER A 38 11.43 -0.15 5.73
CA SER A 38 11.70 0.05 4.29
C SER A 38 13.11 0.58 4.00
N VAL A 39 13.67 1.43 4.87
CA VAL A 39 15.02 2.02 4.68
C VAL A 39 16.13 0.96 4.65
N PRO A 40 16.30 0.09 5.67
CA PRO A 40 17.32 -0.95 5.63
C PRO A 40 17.02 -2.00 4.55
N ILE A 41 15.76 -2.30 4.24
CA ILE A 41 15.37 -3.19 3.13
C ILE A 41 15.81 -2.59 1.79
N GLY A 42 15.57 -1.30 1.57
CA GLY A 42 16.00 -0.58 0.37
C GLY A 42 17.53 -0.57 0.24
N TYR A 43 18.25 -0.41 1.34
CA TYR A 43 19.71 -0.51 1.36
C TYR A 43 20.20 -1.92 1.01
N ALA A 44 19.60 -2.96 1.61
CA ALA A 44 19.90 -4.35 1.29
C ALA A 44 19.62 -4.69 -0.19
N GLY A 45 18.51 -4.18 -0.75
CA GLY A 45 18.18 -4.32 -2.17
C GLY A 45 19.18 -3.64 -3.09
N ASN A 46 19.75 -2.49 -2.68
CA ASN A 46 20.79 -1.80 -3.42
C ASN A 46 22.15 -2.49 -3.33
N LEU A 47 22.52 -3.03 -2.16
CA LEU A 47 23.73 -3.84 -2.01
C LEU A 47 23.70 -5.12 -2.87
N LEU A 48 22.51 -5.71 -3.01
CA LEU A 48 22.27 -6.84 -3.92
C LEU A 48 22.46 -6.47 -5.39
N LYS A 49 22.20 -5.21 -5.77
CA LYS A 49 22.39 -4.71 -7.14
C LYS A 49 23.87 -4.62 -7.53
N THR A 50 24.76 -4.44 -6.55
CA THR A 50 26.22 -4.41 -6.73
C THR A 50 26.85 -5.80 -6.90
N ILE A 51 26.08 -6.89 -6.72
CA ILE A 51 26.57 -8.24 -6.97
C ILE A 51 26.33 -8.58 -8.45
N PRO A 52 27.37 -8.69 -9.28
CA PRO A 52 27.24 -8.90 -10.74
C PRO A 52 26.69 -10.29 -11.12
N LEU A 53 26.44 -11.16 -10.15
CA LEU A 53 26.03 -12.55 -10.33
C LEU A 53 24.53 -12.81 -10.10
N LEU A 54 23.77 -11.84 -9.57
CA LEU A 54 22.34 -12.04 -9.33
C LEU A 54 21.48 -11.47 -10.48
N PRO A 55 20.48 -12.22 -10.95
CA PRO A 55 19.61 -11.79 -12.04
C PRO A 55 18.90 -10.48 -11.71
N PHE A 56 18.76 -9.63 -12.74
CA PHE A 56 17.95 -8.40 -12.72
C PHE A 56 16.53 -8.72 -12.21
N GLY A 57 16.27 -8.49 -10.92
CA GLY A 57 14.99 -8.85 -10.29
C GLY A 57 15.05 -9.05 -8.77
N THR A 58 16.22 -9.26 -8.19
CA THR A 58 16.37 -9.44 -6.73
C THR A 58 15.79 -8.31 -5.86
N PRO A 59 15.94 -7.00 -6.20
CA PRO A 59 15.29 -5.94 -5.42
C PRO A 59 13.75 -5.96 -5.53
N GLN A 60 13.16 -6.65 -6.52
CA GLN A 60 11.71 -6.73 -6.65
C GLN A 60 11.08 -7.81 -5.78
N ILE A 61 11.85 -8.79 -5.32
CA ILE A 61 11.38 -9.73 -4.31
C ILE A 61 11.04 -8.96 -3.03
N LEU A 62 11.79 -7.89 -2.72
CA LEU A 62 11.53 -6.98 -1.61
C LEU A 62 10.37 -5.99 -1.86
N SER A 63 9.91 -5.84 -3.12
CA SER A 63 8.78 -4.95 -3.46
C SER A 63 7.48 -5.38 -2.77
N GLY A 64 7.24 -6.68 -2.64
CA GLY A 64 6.08 -7.21 -1.92
C GLY A 64 6.08 -6.87 -0.42
N LEU A 65 7.27 -6.77 0.18
CA LEU A 65 7.46 -6.41 1.58
C LEU A 65 7.25 -4.91 1.84
N HIS A 66 7.42 -4.06 0.83
CA HIS A 66 7.06 -2.63 0.93
C HIS A 66 5.55 -2.41 0.99
N VAL A 67 4.79 -3.16 0.19
CA VAL A 67 3.34 -2.97 -0.01
C VAL A 67 2.51 -3.57 1.13
N ILE A 68 3.10 -4.46 1.94
CA ILE A 68 2.43 -5.15 3.03
C ILE A 68 1.82 -4.19 4.06
N TRP A 69 2.55 -3.13 4.41
CA TRP A 69 2.14 -2.15 5.42
C TRP A 69 0.95 -1.32 4.93
N ILE A 70 0.96 -0.97 3.64
CA ILE A 70 -0.10 -0.24 2.95
C ILE A 70 -1.38 -1.10 2.88
N LEU A 71 -1.22 -2.41 2.63
CA LEU A 71 -2.33 -3.36 2.64
C LEU A 71 -2.91 -3.53 4.03
N LEU A 72 -2.05 -3.74 5.03
CA LEU A 72 -2.47 -3.93 6.42
C LEU A 72 -3.23 -2.69 6.91
N ALA A 73 -2.76 -1.48 6.60
CA ALA A 73 -3.49 -0.26 6.96
C ALA A 73 -4.90 -0.23 6.32
N GLY A 74 -5.01 -0.48 5.02
CA GLY A 74 -6.30 -0.46 4.31
C GLY A 74 -7.26 -1.57 4.72
N THR A 75 -6.74 -2.74 5.08
CA THR A 75 -7.55 -3.90 5.49
C THR A 75 -8.01 -3.81 6.93
N LEU A 76 -7.16 -3.31 7.83
CA LEU A 76 -7.46 -3.22 9.26
C LEU A 76 -8.42 -2.07 9.56
N VAL A 77 -8.27 -0.93 8.88
CA VAL A 77 -9.14 0.25 9.04
C VAL A 77 -10.47 0.09 8.30
N LYS A 78 -10.56 -0.81 7.32
CA LYS A 78 -11.78 -1.09 6.54
C LYS A 78 -12.44 0.16 5.89
N LYS A 79 -11.73 1.28 5.74
CA LYS A 79 -12.19 2.54 5.10
C LYS A 79 -11.43 2.85 3.82
N THR A 80 -12.12 3.53 2.90
CA THR A 80 -11.56 4.02 1.62
C THR A 80 -10.65 5.21 1.90
N GLY A 81 -9.49 5.22 1.25
CA GLY A 81 -8.41 6.19 1.41
C GLY A 81 -7.36 5.80 2.47
N SER A 82 -7.58 4.76 3.27
CA SER A 82 -6.65 4.40 4.36
C SER A 82 -5.30 3.90 3.82
N SER A 83 -5.29 3.10 2.76
CA SER A 83 -4.05 2.68 2.10
C SER A 83 -3.30 3.85 1.46
N THR A 84 -4.00 4.84 0.91
CA THR A 84 -3.36 6.02 0.32
C THR A 84 -2.69 6.88 1.39
N ILE A 85 -3.37 7.15 2.50
CA ILE A 85 -2.79 7.90 3.62
C ILE A 85 -1.58 7.15 4.18
N ALA A 86 -1.67 5.82 4.34
CA ALA A 86 -0.56 5.01 4.80
C ALA A 86 0.64 5.05 3.83
N GLY A 87 0.39 5.00 2.53
CA GLY A 87 1.42 5.09 1.51
C GLY A 87 2.15 6.44 1.52
N ILE A 88 1.41 7.55 1.63
CA ILE A 88 1.98 8.89 1.73
C ILE A 88 2.81 9.02 3.01
N LEU A 89 2.25 8.62 4.15
CA LEU A 89 2.91 8.78 5.46
C LEU A 89 4.17 7.91 5.54
N LYS A 90 4.10 6.65 5.08
CA LYS A 90 5.27 5.78 4.92
C LYS A 90 6.34 6.44 4.05
N GLY A 91 5.97 6.94 2.88
CA GLY A 91 6.88 7.61 1.96
C GLY A 91 7.55 8.83 2.59
N LEU A 92 6.80 9.60 3.38
CA LEU A 92 7.32 10.77 4.09
C LEU A 92 8.37 10.37 5.14
N ILE A 93 8.08 9.35 5.96
CA ILE A 93 9.02 8.82 6.96
C ILE A 93 10.31 8.33 6.29
N GLU A 94 10.19 7.66 5.15
CA GLU A 94 11.34 7.14 4.40
C GLU A 94 12.21 8.26 3.80
N VAL A 95 11.59 9.36 3.37
CA VAL A 95 12.30 10.59 2.97
C VAL A 95 12.99 11.24 4.16
N THR A 96 12.32 11.33 5.32
CA THR A 96 12.89 11.89 6.56
C THR A 96 14.09 11.08 7.05
N LEU A 97 14.07 9.76 6.87
CA LEU A 97 15.17 8.86 7.21
C LEU A 97 16.33 8.90 6.20
N PHE A 98 16.32 9.84 5.25
CA PHE A 98 17.39 10.05 4.27
C PHE A 98 17.71 8.78 3.45
N SER A 99 16.65 8.08 3.00
CA SER A 99 16.78 6.83 2.25
C SER A 99 17.41 7.03 0.85
N TYR A 100 18.11 6.02 0.35
CA TYR A 100 18.89 6.03 -0.90
C TYR A 100 18.10 6.41 -2.18
N HIS A 101 16.77 6.32 -2.16
CA HIS A 101 15.89 6.71 -3.28
C HIS A 101 15.43 8.18 -3.22
N GLY A 102 15.72 8.89 -2.12
CA GLY A 102 15.34 10.29 -1.93
C GLY A 102 13.83 10.52 -2.04
N ILE A 103 13.43 11.65 -2.61
CA ILE A 103 12.02 12.06 -2.79
C ILE A 103 11.21 11.07 -3.66
N LEU A 104 11.85 10.22 -4.47
CA LEU A 104 11.17 9.28 -5.36
C LEU A 104 10.39 8.22 -4.60
N VAL A 105 10.82 7.86 -3.39
CA VAL A 105 10.13 6.83 -2.61
C VAL A 105 8.76 7.30 -2.11
N LEU A 106 8.60 8.62 -1.94
CA LEU A 106 7.32 9.23 -1.65
C LEU A 106 6.36 9.06 -2.84
N LEU A 107 6.85 9.30 -4.06
CA LEU A 107 6.06 9.14 -5.28
C LEU A 107 5.64 7.67 -5.48
N ILE A 108 6.57 6.74 -5.30
CA ILE A 108 6.33 5.30 -5.37
C ILE A 108 5.30 4.87 -4.33
N SER A 109 5.52 5.21 -3.05
CA SER A 109 4.62 4.77 -1.96
C SER A 109 3.22 5.39 -2.09
N THR A 110 3.13 6.62 -2.62
CA THR A 110 1.85 7.25 -2.95
C THR A 110 1.16 6.51 -4.09
N ALA A 111 1.85 6.21 -5.20
CA ALA A 111 1.29 5.46 -6.31
C ALA A 111 0.81 4.05 -5.89
N GLN A 112 1.59 3.37 -5.04
CA GLN A 112 1.23 2.09 -4.44
C GLN A 112 -0.05 2.21 -3.61
N GLY A 113 -0.12 3.20 -2.71
CA GLY A 113 -1.29 3.44 -1.85
C GLY A 113 -2.55 3.82 -2.62
N VAL A 114 -2.44 4.61 -3.68
CA VAL A 114 -3.57 4.96 -4.57
C VAL A 114 -4.04 3.74 -5.34
N THR A 115 -3.12 3.00 -5.97
CA THR A 115 -3.46 1.77 -6.73
C THR A 115 -4.17 0.77 -5.82
N MET A 116 -3.67 0.62 -4.59
CA MET A 116 -4.23 -0.29 -3.59
C MET A 116 -5.66 0.10 -3.22
N ASP A 117 -5.89 1.37 -2.92
CA ASP A 117 -7.21 1.84 -2.51
C ASP A 117 -8.22 1.75 -3.65
N LEU A 118 -7.80 2.03 -4.89
CA LEU A 118 -8.63 1.90 -6.08
C LEU A 118 -9.07 0.44 -6.31
N VAL A 119 -8.14 -0.52 -6.20
CA VAL A 119 -8.47 -1.95 -6.37
C VAL A 119 -9.37 -2.44 -5.23
N LEU A 120 -9.09 -2.05 -3.99
CA LEU A 120 -9.93 -2.41 -2.83
C LEU A 120 -11.32 -1.77 -2.89
N ALA A 121 -11.44 -0.57 -3.46
CA ALA A 121 -12.72 0.08 -3.70
C ALA A 121 -13.52 -0.62 -4.80
N ALA A 122 -12.85 -1.08 -5.87
CA ALA A 122 -13.49 -1.74 -7.00
C ALA A 122 -13.90 -3.20 -6.73
N LEU A 123 -13.04 -4.00 -6.08
CA LEU A 123 -13.26 -5.43 -5.87
C LEU A 123 -13.75 -5.78 -4.44
N GLY A 124 -13.78 -4.80 -3.55
CA GLY A 124 -14.23 -4.96 -2.17
C GLY A 124 -13.17 -5.53 -1.22
N ARG A 125 -13.30 -5.26 0.09
CA ARG A 125 -12.26 -5.52 1.11
C ARG A 125 -12.32 -6.88 1.80
N LYS A 126 -13.31 -7.72 1.47
CA LYS A 126 -13.56 -9.00 2.16
C LYS A 126 -13.02 -10.22 1.42
N ASN A 127 -12.84 -10.11 0.11
CA ASN A 127 -12.41 -11.25 -0.71
C ASN A 127 -10.89 -11.37 -0.69
N VAL A 128 -10.39 -12.56 -0.33
CA VAL A 128 -8.96 -12.90 -0.40
C VAL A 128 -8.41 -12.64 -1.81
N PHE A 129 -9.21 -12.93 -2.83
CA PHE A 129 -8.85 -12.63 -4.22
C PHE A 129 -8.62 -11.13 -4.46
N SER A 130 -9.47 -10.27 -3.91
CA SER A 130 -9.33 -8.81 -4.00
C SER A 130 -8.06 -8.32 -3.29
N LEU A 131 -7.75 -8.89 -2.12
CA LEU A 131 -6.53 -8.56 -1.36
C LEU A 131 -5.26 -8.93 -2.14
N CYS A 132 -5.22 -10.15 -2.67
CA CYS A 132 -4.11 -10.61 -3.51
C CYS A 132 -3.98 -9.76 -4.79
N LEU A 133 -5.08 -9.44 -5.46
CA LEU A 133 -5.04 -8.65 -6.68
C LEU A 133 -4.59 -7.21 -6.40
N ALA A 134 -5.11 -6.59 -5.33
CA ALA A 134 -4.71 -5.25 -4.91
C ALA A 134 -3.22 -5.21 -4.58
N SER A 135 -2.72 -6.18 -3.81
CA SER A 135 -1.33 -6.23 -3.40
C SER A 135 -0.37 -6.52 -4.55
N GLY A 136 -0.76 -7.39 -5.48
CA GLY A 136 -0.04 -7.66 -6.71
C GLY A 136 0.05 -6.43 -7.61
N LEU A 137 -1.10 -5.80 -7.91
CA LEU A 137 -1.16 -4.60 -8.77
C LEU A 137 -0.43 -3.40 -8.15
N SER A 138 -0.56 -3.21 -6.83
CA SER A 138 0.16 -2.16 -6.11
C SER A 138 1.67 -2.40 -6.14
N SER A 139 2.13 -3.64 -5.92
CA SER A 139 3.55 -4.00 -6.05
C SER A 139 4.06 -3.79 -7.48
N SER A 140 3.30 -4.18 -8.50
CA SER A 140 3.63 -3.95 -9.90
C SER A 140 3.70 -2.47 -10.29
N SER A 141 2.87 -1.62 -9.68
CA SER A 141 2.88 -0.16 -9.89
C SER A 141 4.26 0.45 -9.57
N ASN A 142 4.95 -0.07 -8.55
CA ASN A 142 6.32 0.34 -8.21
C ASN A 142 7.29 0.17 -9.38
N VAL A 143 7.23 -0.98 -10.05
CA VAL A 143 8.13 -1.32 -11.17
C VAL A 143 7.91 -0.38 -12.35
N ILE A 144 6.66 0.04 -12.58
CA ILE A 144 6.31 1.01 -13.62
C ILE A 144 6.95 2.38 -13.30
N VAL A 145 6.82 2.85 -12.05
CA VAL A 145 7.39 4.13 -11.61
C VAL A 145 8.93 4.11 -11.68
N LEU A 146 9.55 2.98 -11.33
CA LEU A 146 11.00 2.77 -11.44
C LEU A 146 11.48 2.70 -12.90
N LYS A 147 10.71 2.07 -13.79
CA LYS A 147 10.99 2.08 -15.24
C LYS A 147 10.99 3.50 -15.79
N LEU A 148 9.98 4.29 -15.42
CA LEU A 148 9.82 5.66 -15.92
C LEU A 148 10.98 6.58 -15.48
N THR A 149 11.44 6.39 -14.24
CA THR A 149 12.39 7.31 -13.60
C THR A 149 13.85 6.87 -13.73
N PHE A 150 14.17 5.60 -13.49
CA PHE A 150 15.56 5.13 -13.30
C PHE A 150 16.00 4.11 -14.36
N LEU A 151 15.07 3.28 -14.85
CA LEU A 151 15.37 2.15 -15.75
C LEU A 151 14.86 2.41 -17.18
N ARG A 152 15.00 3.66 -17.65
CA ARG A 152 14.47 4.12 -18.95
C ARG A 152 15.06 3.37 -20.16
N HIS A 153 16.26 2.82 -20.01
CA HIS A 153 17.00 2.10 -21.04
C HIS A 153 16.84 0.57 -20.96
N LEU A 154 16.00 0.07 -20.05
CA LEU A 154 15.89 -1.37 -19.81
C LEU A 154 15.11 -2.06 -20.95
N PRO A 155 15.62 -3.16 -21.51
CA PRO A 155 14.94 -3.88 -22.58
C PRO A 155 13.60 -4.46 -22.13
N LEU A 156 12.60 -4.42 -23.02
CA LEU A 156 11.22 -4.81 -22.75
C LEU A 156 11.03 -6.22 -22.14
N PRO A 157 11.77 -7.28 -22.55
CA PRO A 157 11.61 -8.61 -21.97
C PRO A 157 11.96 -8.66 -20.48
N LEU A 158 13.00 -7.92 -20.08
CA LEU A 158 13.42 -7.81 -18.69
C LEU A 158 12.35 -7.10 -17.87
N PHE A 159 11.75 -6.04 -18.40
CA PHE A 159 10.65 -5.36 -17.72
C PHE A 159 9.44 -6.28 -17.45
N PHE A 160 9.04 -7.12 -18.41
CA PHE A 160 7.92 -8.05 -18.20
C PHE A 160 8.24 -9.11 -17.15
N SER A 161 9.45 -9.67 -17.18
CA SER A 161 9.91 -10.62 -16.16
C SER A 161 9.90 -9.96 -14.78
N MET A 162 10.48 -8.77 -14.68
CA MET A 162 10.49 -7.96 -13.47
C MET A 162 9.07 -7.67 -12.96
N TYR A 163 8.17 -7.25 -13.85
CA TYR A 163 6.77 -6.98 -13.51
C TYR A 163 6.08 -8.23 -12.93
N ALA A 164 6.27 -9.39 -13.56
CA ALA A 164 5.71 -10.65 -13.11
C ALA A 164 6.27 -11.07 -11.74
N PHE A 165 7.59 -10.97 -11.53
CA PHE A 165 8.21 -11.26 -10.25
C PHE A 165 7.69 -10.36 -9.13
N SER A 166 7.55 -9.06 -9.39
CA SER A 166 7.01 -8.11 -8.41
C SER A 166 5.54 -8.37 -8.10
N PHE A 167 4.75 -8.77 -9.10
CA PHE A 167 3.36 -9.14 -8.93
C PHE A 167 3.24 -10.38 -8.03
N VAL A 168 3.96 -11.46 -8.37
CA VAL A 168 3.95 -12.71 -7.61
C VAL A 168 4.45 -12.49 -6.18
N SER A 169 5.52 -11.70 -6.00
CA SER A 169 5.99 -11.30 -4.67
C SER A 169 4.93 -10.51 -3.88
N GLY A 170 4.24 -9.56 -4.51
CA GLY A 170 3.17 -8.78 -3.88
C GLY A 170 1.98 -9.65 -3.46
N VAL A 171 1.61 -10.64 -4.26
CA VAL A 171 0.56 -11.60 -3.94
C VAL A 171 0.99 -12.51 -2.78
N LEU A 172 2.21 -13.06 -2.84
CA LEU A 172 2.72 -14.03 -1.87
C LEU A 172 3.06 -13.40 -0.53
N PHE A 173 3.72 -12.25 -0.49
CA PHE A 173 4.08 -11.62 0.78
C PHE A 173 2.92 -10.79 1.31
N ALA A 174 2.48 -9.76 0.58
CA ALA A 174 1.46 -8.87 1.10
C ALA A 174 0.08 -9.53 1.16
N GLY A 175 -0.35 -10.21 0.09
CA GLY A 175 -1.66 -10.86 0.04
C GLY A 175 -1.83 -11.99 1.06
N TYR A 176 -0.88 -12.93 1.13
CA TYR A 176 -0.94 -14.04 2.08
C TYR A 176 -0.82 -13.59 3.54
N LEU A 177 0.09 -12.66 3.86
CA LEU A 177 0.25 -12.20 5.24
C LEU A 177 -0.95 -11.38 5.69
N ALA A 178 -1.56 -10.57 4.81
CA ALA A 178 -2.80 -9.86 5.12
C ALA A 178 -3.96 -10.84 5.36
N LYS A 179 -4.05 -11.93 4.59
CA LYS A 179 -5.01 -13.01 4.86
C LYS A 179 -4.77 -13.60 6.26
N ARG A 180 -3.52 -13.96 6.58
CA ARG A 180 -3.17 -14.51 7.91
C ARG A 180 -3.48 -13.54 9.04
N ALA A 181 -3.18 -12.25 8.86
CA ALA A 181 -3.53 -11.22 9.83
C ALA A 181 -5.05 -11.11 10.03
N LEU A 182 -5.84 -11.24 8.95
CA LEU A 182 -7.29 -11.23 9.02
C LEU A 182 -7.86 -12.50 9.66
N ASP A 183 -7.28 -13.67 9.39
CA ASP A 183 -7.66 -14.94 10.01
C ASP A 183 -7.39 -14.93 11.53
N VAL A 184 -6.33 -14.28 11.98
CA VAL A 184 -6.00 -14.13 13.41
C VAL A 184 -6.81 -13.02 14.08
N ALA A 185 -7.06 -11.91 13.39
CA ALA A 185 -7.85 -10.80 13.93
C ALA A 185 -9.37 -11.04 13.84
N GLY A 186 -9.82 -11.94 12.96
CA GLY A 186 -11.22 -12.31 12.76
C GLY A 186 -11.90 -12.82 14.04
N PRO A 187 -11.30 -13.79 14.76
CA PRO A 187 -11.81 -14.27 16.04
C PRO A 187 -11.92 -13.17 17.12
N LEU A 188 -11.06 -12.15 17.08
CA LEU A 188 -11.05 -11.05 18.06
C LEU A 188 -12.05 -9.93 17.72
N MET A 189 -12.49 -9.80 16.46
CA MET A 189 -13.49 -8.80 16.03
C MET A 189 -14.90 -9.38 15.82
N GLY A 190 -15.07 -10.70 15.98
CA GLY A 190 -16.33 -11.44 15.75
C GLY A 190 -16.89 -12.15 16.97
N GLY A 191 -16.48 -11.76 18.19
CA GLY A 191 -17.13 -12.19 19.43
C GLY A 191 -18.28 -11.26 19.78
N GLY A 192 -19.45 -11.53 19.21
CA GLY A 192 -20.74 -10.92 19.52
C GLY A 192 -21.85 -11.89 19.15
#